data_AF-A0AAW2FRK5-F1
#
_entry.id   AF-A0AAW2FRK5-F1
#
_cell.length_a   1.000
_cell.length_b   1.000
_cell.length_c   1.000
_cell.angle_alpha   90.00
_cell.angle_beta   90.00
_cell.angle_gamma   90.00
#
_symmetry.space_group_name_H-M   'P 1'
#
loop_
_entity.id
_entity.type
_entity.pdbx_description
1 polymer ?
#
loop_
_entity_poly.entity_id
_entity_poly.type
_entity_poly.pdbx_seq_one_letter_code
_entity_poly.pdbx_strand_id
1 'polypeptide(L)'
;MELIVNNYVVAVVYYRSGYEPGQYPTQKEWDVRLLVERSLAIKCPSIQYHLAGTKKVQQTLAKSDIIVRFLNDEKTAGEVKKVFTGLYPLDFDEYGDAAVEMGISNPHRFVLKPQREGGCNNLYGSDIKNFLESMKFEKNRVAWILMDRIYPPVHKNYIVKYENENMNLEMKELVSELGIFGVIIGDDKNIMVNKQAGHMLRTKLSTDNEGGVASGLGACDSPFLIT
;
A
#
# COMPACT_ATOMS: atom_id res chain seq x y z
N MET A 1 -30.06 5.66 -8.22
CA MET A 1 -30.98 4.54 -7.94
C MET A 1 -30.56 3.89 -6.64
N GLU A 2 -31.51 3.47 -5.82
CA GLU A 2 -31.23 2.71 -4.60
C GLU A 2 -30.55 1.38 -4.95
N LEU A 3 -29.61 0.95 -4.11
CA LEU A 3 -29.06 -0.40 -4.18
C LEU A 3 -29.93 -1.30 -3.31
N ILE A 4 -30.51 -2.35 -3.89
CA ILE A 4 -31.38 -3.29 -3.17
C ILE A 4 -30.74 -4.68 -3.22
N VAL A 5 -30.57 -5.30 -2.05
CA VAL A 5 -30.08 -6.67 -1.89
C VAL A 5 -31.05 -7.42 -0.99
N ASN A 6 -31.63 -8.53 -1.47
CA ASN A 6 -32.61 -9.33 -0.72
C ASN A 6 -33.77 -8.49 -0.13
N ASN A 7 -34.32 -7.55 -0.90
CA ASN A 7 -35.37 -6.59 -0.49
C ASN A 7 -34.95 -5.55 0.57
N TYR A 8 -33.66 -5.44 0.90
CA TYR A 8 -33.14 -4.39 1.77
C TYR A 8 -32.47 -3.29 0.95
N VAL A 9 -32.86 -2.04 1.23
CA VAL A 9 -32.13 -0.87 0.71
C VAL A 9 -30.80 -0.77 1.45
N VAL A 10 -29.71 -0.76 0.68
CA VAL A 10 -28.34 -0.72 1.20
C VAL A 10 -27.91 0.73 1.39
N ALA A 11 -27.64 1.12 2.64
CA ALA A 11 -27.14 2.46 2.97
C ALA A 11 -25.62 2.59 2.76
N VAL A 12 -24.85 1.54 3.10
CA VAL A 12 -23.39 1.55 3.05
C VAL A 12 -22.89 0.24 2.44
N VAL A 13 -21.93 0.33 1.52
CA VAL A 13 -21.15 -0.81 1.03
C VAL A 13 -19.74 -0.70 1.57
N TYR A 14 -19.38 -1.64 2.44
CA TYR A 14 -18.05 -1.74 3.03
C TYR A 14 -17.24 -2.85 2.36
N TYR A 15 -16.23 -2.47 1.59
CA TYR A 15 -15.41 -3.41 0.85
C TYR A 15 -14.41 -4.12 1.77
N ARG A 16 -14.47 -5.46 1.74
CA ARG A 16 -13.44 -6.36 2.30
C ARG A 16 -12.79 -7.24 1.22
N SER A 17 -13.08 -6.90 -0.04
CA SER A 17 -12.59 -7.50 -1.27
C SER A 17 -12.64 -6.43 -2.37
N GLY A 18 -12.26 -6.80 -3.60
CA GLY A 18 -12.24 -5.93 -4.76
C GLY A 18 -10.97 -5.09 -4.90
N TYR A 19 -9.87 -5.49 -4.25
CA TYR A 19 -8.57 -4.79 -4.30
C TYR A 19 -7.49 -5.53 -5.12
N GLU A 20 -7.75 -6.76 -5.56
CA GLU A 20 -6.87 -7.52 -6.44
C GLU A 20 -7.64 -8.10 -7.65
N PRO A 21 -6.97 -8.31 -8.80
CA PRO A 21 -7.63 -8.84 -10.00
C PRO A 21 -8.25 -10.23 -9.83
N GLY A 22 -7.67 -11.08 -8.97
CA GLY A 22 -8.18 -12.43 -8.72
C GLY A 22 -9.59 -12.45 -8.10
N GLN A 23 -10.03 -11.33 -7.53
CA GLN A 23 -11.38 -11.14 -6.98
C GLN A 23 -12.41 -10.71 -8.04
N TYR A 24 -11.99 -10.60 -9.31
CA TYR A 24 -12.83 -10.29 -10.46
C TYR A 24 -12.63 -11.33 -11.57
N PRO A 25 -13.00 -12.60 -11.34
CA PRO A 25 -12.76 -13.68 -12.31
C PRO A 25 -13.56 -13.52 -13.60
N THR A 26 -14.67 -12.76 -13.59
CA THR A 26 -15.54 -12.57 -14.75
C THR A 26 -16.02 -11.12 -14.87
N GLN A 27 -16.73 -10.81 -15.96
CA GLN A 27 -17.37 -9.51 -16.16
C GLN A 27 -18.47 -9.22 -15.12
N LYS A 28 -19.07 -10.26 -14.50
CA LYS A 28 -20.16 -10.09 -13.54
C LYS A 28 -19.71 -9.31 -12.30
N GLU A 29 -18.50 -9.59 -11.80
CA GLU A 29 -17.98 -8.88 -10.63
C GLU A 29 -17.69 -7.41 -10.95
N TRP A 30 -17.25 -7.12 -12.18
CA TRP A 30 -17.06 -5.75 -12.67
C TRP A 30 -18.39 -5.01 -12.82
N ASP A 31 -19.42 -5.68 -13.35
CA ASP A 31 -20.76 -5.11 -13.50
C ASP A 31 -21.39 -4.80 -12.12
N VAL A 32 -21.19 -5.69 -11.14
CA VAL A 32 -21.60 -5.46 -9.74
C VAL A 32 -20.84 -4.28 -9.13
N ARG A 33 -19.52 -4.19 -9.33
CA ARG A 33 -18.74 -3.03 -8.86
C ARG A 33 -19.28 -1.74 -9.45
N LEU A 34 -19.55 -1.70 -10.75
CA LEU A 34 -20.12 -0.54 -11.43
C LEU A 34 -21.52 -0.19 -10.91
N LEU A 35 -22.38 -1.19 -10.72
CA LEU A 35 -23.72 -1.02 -10.14
C LEU A 35 -23.65 -0.36 -8.75
N VAL A 36 -22.77 -0.88 -7.87
CA VAL A 36 -22.57 -0.33 -6.53
C VAL A 36 -22.10 1.11 -6.59
N GLU A 37 -21.06 1.42 -7.39
CA GLU A 37 -20.52 2.77 -7.49
C GLU A 37 -21.56 3.78 -8.01
N ARG A 38 -22.44 3.36 -8.94
CA ARG A 38 -23.55 4.18 -9.47
C ARG A 38 -24.77 4.31 -8.56
N SER A 39 -24.81 3.58 -7.44
CA SER A 39 -25.92 3.62 -6.50
C SER A 39 -25.83 4.78 -5.50
N LEU A 40 -26.92 5.03 -4.78
CA LEU A 40 -26.99 6.00 -3.68
C LEU A 40 -26.29 5.55 -2.39
N ALA A 41 -25.88 4.28 -2.29
CA ALA A 41 -25.18 3.80 -1.10
C ALA A 41 -23.85 4.55 -0.91
N ILE A 42 -23.44 4.76 0.33
CA ILE A 42 -22.11 5.28 0.68
C ILE A 42 -21.10 4.15 0.49
N LYS A 43 -20.00 4.40 -0.22
CA LYS A 43 -18.96 3.39 -0.47
C LYS A 43 -17.78 3.60 0.48
N CYS A 44 -17.30 2.51 1.07
CA CYS A 44 -16.11 2.50 1.92
C CYS A 44 -15.10 1.45 1.40
N PRO A 45 -14.09 1.86 0.60
CA PRO A 45 -13.94 3.17 -0.05
C PRO A 45 -14.78 3.29 -1.34
N SER A 46 -15.01 4.52 -1.81
CA SER A 46 -15.46 4.75 -3.20
C SER A 46 -14.35 4.42 -4.20
N ILE A 47 -14.69 4.33 -5.49
CA ILE A 47 -13.67 4.07 -6.53
C ILE A 47 -12.58 5.16 -6.59
N GLN A 48 -12.91 6.42 -6.30
CA GLN A 48 -11.92 7.51 -6.25
C GLN A 48 -10.93 7.32 -5.10
N TYR A 49 -11.42 6.96 -3.91
CA TYR A 49 -10.57 6.66 -2.76
C TYR A 49 -9.73 5.40 -2.98
N HIS A 50 -10.28 4.40 -3.68
CA HIS A 50 -9.51 3.22 -4.08
C HIS A 50 -8.33 3.61 -5.00
N LEU A 51 -8.58 4.44 -6.03
CA LEU A 51 -7.52 4.93 -6.93
C LEU A 51 -6.49 5.81 -6.20
N ALA A 52 -6.93 6.62 -5.24
CA ALA A 52 -6.04 7.43 -4.41
C ALA A 52 -5.04 6.59 -3.58
N GLY A 53 -5.37 5.33 -3.29
CA GLY A 53 -4.48 4.39 -2.60
C GLY A 53 -3.41 3.75 -3.49
N THR A 54 -3.41 3.99 -4.79
CA THR A 54 -2.44 3.39 -5.72
C THR A 54 -1.02 3.89 -5.46
N LYS A 55 -0.04 3.02 -5.71
CA LYS A 55 1.38 3.35 -5.56
C LYS A 55 1.80 4.49 -6.50
N LYS A 56 1.19 4.60 -7.69
CA LYS A 56 1.42 5.74 -8.60
C LYS A 56 0.96 7.07 -8.00
N VAL A 57 -0.20 7.10 -7.32
CA VAL A 57 -0.66 8.31 -6.62
C VAL A 57 0.28 8.64 -5.46
N GLN A 58 0.70 7.65 -4.66
CA GLN A 58 1.70 7.83 -3.61
C GLN A 58 2.99 8.47 -4.16
N GLN A 59 3.53 7.93 -5.26
CA GLN A 59 4.73 8.45 -5.92
C GLN A 59 4.53 9.87 -6.46
N THR A 60 3.37 10.14 -7.03
CA THR A 60 3.04 11.46 -7.59
C THR A 60 2.93 12.52 -6.49
N LEU A 61 2.29 12.18 -5.36
CA LEU A 61 2.16 13.06 -4.21
C LEU A 61 3.50 13.37 -3.54
N ALA A 62 4.50 12.49 -3.67
CA ALA A 62 5.83 12.74 -3.11
C ALA A 62 6.61 13.86 -3.81
N LYS A 63 6.16 14.31 -4.99
CA LYS A 63 6.72 15.50 -5.65
C LYS A 63 6.40 16.75 -4.83
N SER A 64 7.41 17.57 -4.57
CA SER A 64 7.34 18.69 -3.62
C SER A 64 6.28 19.74 -3.97
N ASP A 65 5.99 19.93 -5.25
CA ASP A 65 5.02 20.88 -5.81
C ASP A 65 3.60 20.31 -5.96
N ILE A 66 3.42 19.01 -5.76
CA ILE A 66 2.12 18.34 -5.97
C ILE A 66 1.31 18.28 -4.68
N ILE A 67 1.89 17.81 -3.57
CA ILE A 67 1.14 17.67 -2.31
C ILE A 67 0.56 18.99 -1.80
N VAL A 68 1.24 20.11 -2.05
CA VAL A 68 0.79 21.45 -1.67
C VAL A 68 -0.45 21.92 -2.44
N ARG A 69 -0.79 21.27 -3.56
CA ARG A 69 -2.03 21.54 -4.31
C ARG A 69 -3.26 20.93 -3.62
N PHE A 70 -3.05 19.95 -2.75
CA PHE A 70 -4.11 19.22 -2.05
C PHE A 70 -4.18 19.56 -0.55
N LEU A 71 -3.10 20.09 0.03
CA LEU A 71 -3.04 20.51 1.42
C LEU A 71 -2.85 22.03 1.49
N ASN A 72 -3.90 22.74 1.86
CA ASN A 72 -3.92 24.21 1.95
C ASN A 72 -3.07 24.76 3.11
N ASP A 73 -2.73 23.93 4.09
CA ASP A 73 -1.88 24.30 5.23
C ASP A 73 -0.43 23.91 4.96
N GLU A 74 0.45 24.90 4.77
CA GLU A 74 1.87 24.69 4.50
C GLU A 74 2.57 23.91 5.60
N LYS A 75 2.17 24.11 6.86
CA LYS A 75 2.74 23.38 8.00
C LYS A 75 2.40 21.89 7.91
N THR A 76 1.13 21.55 7.70
CA THR A 76 0.70 20.15 7.48
C THR A 76 1.37 19.55 6.25
N ALA A 77 1.46 20.28 5.14
CA ALA A 77 2.18 19.82 3.97
C ALA A 77 3.66 19.55 4.28
N GLY A 78 4.30 20.38 5.10
CA GLY A 78 5.65 20.19 5.61
C GLY A 78 5.80 18.89 6.43
N GLU A 79 4.89 18.64 7.37
CA GLU A 79 4.92 17.41 8.18
C GLU A 79 4.66 16.15 7.32
N VAL A 80 3.74 16.20 6.37
CA VAL A 80 3.47 15.08 5.45
C VAL A 80 4.68 14.81 4.56
N LYS A 81 5.38 15.84 4.09
CA LYS A 81 6.60 15.66 3.29
C LYS A 81 7.71 14.93 4.05
N LYS A 82 7.81 15.13 5.37
CA LYS A 82 8.84 14.46 6.20
C LYS A 82 8.69 12.95 6.27
N VAL A 83 7.48 12.42 6.05
CA VAL A 83 7.22 10.96 6.10
C VAL A 83 7.40 10.28 4.74
N PHE A 84 7.61 11.04 3.67
CA PHE A 84 7.93 10.45 2.36
C PHE A 84 9.39 10.00 2.31
N THR A 85 9.59 8.88 1.61
CA THR A 85 10.91 8.39 1.21
C THR A 85 11.15 8.66 -0.27
N GLY A 86 12.28 8.24 -0.84
CA GLY A 86 12.50 8.31 -2.28
C GLY A 86 11.46 7.50 -3.05
N LEU A 87 10.68 8.18 -3.88
CA LEU A 87 9.62 7.60 -4.70
C LEU A 87 9.80 8.08 -6.14
N TYR A 88 10.13 7.15 -7.04
CA TYR A 88 10.58 7.48 -8.38
C TYR A 88 9.63 6.89 -9.44
N PRO A 89 9.26 7.69 -10.46
CA PRO A 89 8.50 7.19 -11.60
C PRO A 89 9.38 6.31 -12.49
N LEU A 90 8.75 5.55 -13.39
CA LEU A 90 9.41 4.86 -14.49
C LEU A 90 8.84 5.31 -15.85
N ASP A 91 8.36 6.55 -15.90
CA ASP A 91 7.80 7.18 -17.10
C ASP A 91 8.88 7.30 -18.20
N PHE A 92 8.48 7.53 -19.46
CA PHE A 92 9.42 7.70 -20.58
C PHE A 92 9.92 9.15 -20.67
N ASP A 93 10.64 9.56 -19.63
CA ASP A 93 11.28 10.86 -19.48
C ASP A 93 12.63 10.74 -18.75
N GLU A 94 13.33 11.87 -18.59
CA GLU A 94 14.64 11.91 -17.93
C GLU A 94 14.63 11.36 -16.49
N TYR A 95 13.53 11.55 -15.76
CA TYR A 95 13.40 11.10 -14.38
C TYR A 95 13.18 9.59 -14.31
N GLY A 96 12.33 9.06 -15.19
CA GLY A 96 12.08 7.63 -15.28
C GLY A 96 13.29 6.86 -15.80
N ASP A 97 14.00 7.38 -16.79
CA ASP A 97 15.25 6.77 -17.27
C ASP A 97 16.32 6.75 -16.18
N ALA A 98 16.49 7.86 -15.44
CA ALA A 98 17.40 7.89 -14.30
C ALA A 98 17.00 6.87 -13.21
N ALA A 99 15.71 6.72 -12.93
CA ALA A 99 15.21 5.74 -11.97
C ALA A 99 15.47 4.29 -12.41
N VAL A 100 15.31 3.98 -13.70
CA VAL A 100 15.67 2.67 -14.26
C VAL A 100 17.15 2.37 -14.04
N GLU A 101 18.05 3.30 -14.39
CA GLU A 101 19.49 3.12 -14.21
C GLU A 101 19.88 2.98 -12.73
N MET A 102 19.27 3.77 -11.83
CA MET A 102 19.47 3.64 -10.39
C MET A 102 19.08 2.25 -9.89
N GLY A 103 17.90 1.76 -10.28
CA GLY A 103 17.39 0.45 -9.88
C GLY A 103 18.23 -0.71 -10.41
N ILE A 104 18.75 -0.61 -11.64
CA ILE A 104 19.67 -1.61 -12.23
C ILE A 104 21.02 -1.61 -11.53
N SER A 105 21.57 -0.42 -11.27
CA SER A 105 22.92 -0.27 -10.71
C SER A 105 23.00 -0.63 -9.22
N ASN A 106 21.93 -0.35 -8.46
CA ASN A 106 21.91 -0.54 -7.01
C ASN A 106 20.61 -1.19 -6.50
N PRO A 107 20.23 -2.37 -7.00
CA PRO A 107 18.90 -2.96 -6.76
C PRO A 107 18.57 -3.17 -5.28
N HIS A 108 19.56 -3.46 -4.44
CA HIS A 108 19.35 -3.67 -3.01
C HIS A 108 18.88 -2.41 -2.26
N ARG A 109 19.15 -1.21 -2.79
CA ARG A 109 18.68 0.05 -2.19
C ARG A 109 17.20 0.29 -2.36
N PHE A 110 16.52 -0.50 -3.19
CA PHE A 110 15.16 -0.20 -3.63
C PHE A 110 14.20 -1.37 -3.43
N VAL A 111 12.92 -1.04 -3.56
CA VAL A 111 11.81 -1.97 -3.75
C VAL A 111 11.06 -1.51 -4.99
N LEU A 112 10.77 -2.44 -5.89
CA LEU A 112 10.01 -2.17 -7.11
C LEU A 112 8.56 -2.63 -6.90
N LYS A 113 7.60 -1.72 -7.07
CA LYS A 113 6.19 -1.96 -6.68
C LYS A 113 5.23 -1.81 -7.86
N PRO A 114 4.38 -2.80 -8.14
CA PRO A 114 3.31 -2.67 -9.13
C PRO A 114 2.10 -1.96 -8.51
N GLN A 115 1.10 -1.64 -9.35
CA GLN A 115 -0.21 -1.15 -8.87
C GLN A 115 -1.07 -2.32 -8.36
N ARG A 116 -0.67 -2.92 -7.24
CA ARG A 116 -1.37 -4.01 -6.55
C ARG A 116 -1.41 -3.77 -5.04
N GLU A 117 -2.38 -4.39 -4.39
CA GLU A 117 -2.55 -4.41 -2.94
C GLU A 117 -2.60 -5.85 -2.41
N GLY A 118 -2.53 -6.03 -1.09
CA GLY A 118 -2.61 -7.35 -0.45
C GLY A 118 -1.26 -8.01 -0.12
N GLY A 119 -0.14 -7.35 -0.44
CA GLY A 119 1.22 -7.85 -0.18
C GLY A 119 1.72 -8.84 -1.23
N CYS A 120 2.98 -9.26 -1.13
CA CYS A 120 3.61 -10.28 -1.99
C CYS A 120 3.68 -9.95 -3.50
N ASN A 121 3.57 -8.69 -3.87
CA ASN A 121 3.61 -8.25 -5.28
C ASN A 121 4.90 -7.51 -5.65
N ASN A 122 5.74 -7.18 -4.66
CA ASN A 122 6.92 -6.35 -4.89
C ASN A 122 8.12 -7.19 -5.36
N LEU A 123 9.04 -6.56 -6.07
CA LEU A 123 10.33 -7.15 -6.44
C LEU A 123 11.46 -6.52 -5.62
N TYR A 124 12.49 -7.33 -5.34
CA TYR A 124 13.62 -6.97 -4.47
C TYR A 124 14.93 -7.50 -5.06
N GLY A 125 16.05 -6.83 -4.76
CA GLY A 125 17.38 -7.33 -5.11
C GLY A 125 17.53 -7.65 -6.61
N SER A 126 18.11 -8.80 -6.94
CA SER A 126 18.35 -9.19 -8.34
C SER A 126 17.10 -9.17 -9.22
N ASP A 127 15.91 -9.41 -8.65
CA ASP A 127 14.66 -9.40 -9.42
C ASP A 127 14.31 -8.00 -9.93
N ILE A 128 14.68 -6.95 -9.20
CA ILE A 128 14.55 -5.56 -9.67
C ILE A 128 15.42 -5.37 -10.92
N LYS A 129 16.69 -5.78 -10.85
CA LYS A 129 17.63 -5.63 -11.97
C LYS A 129 17.12 -6.38 -13.21
N ASN A 130 16.82 -7.67 -13.06
CA ASN A 130 16.34 -8.51 -14.16
C ASN A 130 15.06 -7.96 -14.78
N PHE A 131 14.13 -7.47 -13.95
CA PHE A 131 12.89 -6.86 -14.43
C PHE A 131 13.15 -5.56 -15.18
N LEU A 132 13.95 -4.64 -14.62
CA LEU A 132 14.22 -3.34 -15.26
C LEU A 132 15.04 -3.48 -16.54
N GLU A 133 15.98 -4.43 -16.62
CA GLU A 133 16.72 -4.73 -17.85
C GLU A 133 15.79 -5.25 -18.95
N SER A 134 14.86 -6.15 -18.62
CA SER A 134 13.90 -6.70 -19.59
C SER A 134 12.79 -5.71 -20.00
N MET A 135 12.44 -4.76 -19.12
CA MET A 135 11.34 -3.81 -19.35
C MET A 135 11.82 -2.41 -19.74
N LYS A 136 13.13 -2.21 -19.94
CA LYS A 136 13.75 -0.90 -20.16
C LYS A 136 13.07 -0.08 -21.27
N PHE A 137 12.67 -0.74 -22.35
CA PHE A 137 12.03 -0.10 -23.51
C PHE A 137 10.53 -0.44 -23.63
N GLU A 138 9.99 -1.21 -22.68
CA GLU A 138 8.60 -1.66 -22.72
C GLU A 138 7.67 -0.65 -22.07
N LYS A 139 6.59 -0.29 -22.76
CA LYS A 139 5.61 0.69 -22.27
C LYS A 139 5.08 0.35 -20.88
N ASN A 140 5.00 -0.93 -20.56
CA ASN A 140 4.49 -1.44 -19.30
C ASN A 140 5.37 -1.11 -18.08
N ARG A 141 6.61 -0.61 -18.25
CA ARG A 141 7.45 -0.18 -17.12
C ARG A 141 6.78 0.92 -16.28
N VAL A 142 5.91 1.74 -16.88
CA VAL A 142 5.16 2.82 -16.19
C VAL A 142 4.12 2.32 -15.19
N ALA A 143 3.74 1.04 -15.25
CA ALA A 143 2.84 0.42 -14.27
C ALA A 143 3.51 0.18 -12.90
N TRP A 144 4.80 0.47 -12.80
CA TRP A 144 5.62 0.25 -11.61
C TRP A 144 6.19 1.57 -11.08
N ILE A 145 6.52 1.59 -9.80
CA ILE A 145 7.30 2.65 -9.18
C ILE A 145 8.53 2.05 -8.52
N LEU A 146 9.63 2.80 -8.51
CA LEU A 146 10.80 2.47 -7.70
C LEU A 146 10.71 3.25 -6.39
N MET A 147 10.97 2.59 -5.27
CA MET A 147 10.91 3.20 -3.94
C MET A 147 12.18 2.87 -3.17
N ASP A 148 12.73 3.85 -2.43
CA ASP A 148 13.79 3.60 -1.47
C ASP A 148 13.38 2.51 -0.48
N ARG A 149 14.27 1.53 -0.27
CA ARG A 149 14.05 0.49 0.72
C ARG A 149 14.33 1.07 2.11
N ILE A 150 13.33 0.97 2.98
CA ILE A 150 13.46 1.35 4.38
C ILE A 150 14.13 0.19 5.13
N TYR A 151 15.17 0.50 5.90
CA TYR A 151 15.89 -0.42 6.78
C TYR A 151 15.59 -0.08 8.24
N PRO A 152 14.50 -0.60 8.82
CA PRO A 152 14.13 -0.31 10.20
C PRO A 152 15.12 -0.96 11.20
N PRO A 153 15.19 -0.46 12.44
CA PRO A 153 15.98 -1.09 13.50
C PRO A 153 15.57 -2.55 13.75
N VAL A 154 16.56 -3.42 13.83
CA VAL A 154 16.37 -4.83 14.18
C VAL A 154 16.24 -4.96 15.69
N HIS A 155 15.26 -5.75 16.14
CA HIS A 155 15.08 -6.10 17.55
C HIS A 155 14.90 -7.61 17.68
N LYS A 156 15.12 -8.14 18.89
CA LYS A 156 14.96 -9.57 19.17
C LYS A 156 13.66 -9.82 19.92
N ASN A 157 12.84 -10.73 19.41
CA ASN A 157 11.61 -11.14 20.07
C ASN A 157 11.24 -12.58 19.63
N TYR A 158 10.18 -13.12 20.21
CA TYR A 158 9.62 -14.41 19.83
C TYR A 158 8.47 -14.21 18.85
N ILE A 159 8.38 -15.08 17.84
CA ILE A 159 7.20 -15.18 16.97
C ILE A 159 6.50 -16.49 17.30
N VAL A 160 5.22 -16.40 17.68
CA VAL A 160 4.38 -17.56 17.93
C VAL A 160 3.49 -17.76 16.71
N LYS A 161 3.75 -18.82 15.94
CA LYS A 161 2.94 -19.25 14.79
C LYS A 161 2.56 -20.71 14.97
N TYR A 162 1.31 -21.05 14.65
CA TYR A 162 0.89 -22.45 14.64
C TYR A 162 1.61 -23.20 13.50
N GLU A 163 2.66 -23.93 13.85
CA GLU A 163 3.46 -24.76 12.93
C GLU A 163 3.60 -26.17 13.53
N ASN A 164 2.57 -27.02 13.34
CA ASN A 164 2.51 -28.42 13.80
C ASN A 164 2.89 -28.64 15.30
N GLU A 165 2.92 -29.89 15.76
CA GLU A 165 3.04 -30.25 17.19
C GLU A 165 4.40 -29.89 17.82
N ASN A 166 5.40 -29.53 17.01
CA ASN A 166 6.75 -29.15 17.47
C ASN A 166 7.01 -27.66 17.26
N MET A 167 6.37 -26.80 18.06
CA MET A 167 6.70 -25.38 18.12
C MET A 167 8.11 -25.18 18.69
N ASN A 168 9.08 -24.91 17.83
CA ASN A 168 10.40 -24.46 18.27
C ASN A 168 10.38 -22.94 18.51
N LEU A 169 10.22 -22.54 19.78
CA LEU A 169 10.18 -21.13 20.21
C LEU A 169 11.61 -20.58 20.38
N GLU A 170 12.24 -20.26 19.26
CA GLU A 170 13.51 -19.54 19.26
C GLU A 170 13.31 -18.03 19.18
N MET A 171 14.16 -17.29 19.86
CA MET A 171 14.23 -15.84 19.73
C MET A 171 14.80 -15.50 18.35
N LYS A 172 14.13 -14.61 17.61
CA LYS A 172 14.48 -14.25 16.23
C LYS A 172 14.79 -12.77 16.13
N GLU A 173 15.54 -12.41 15.09
CA GLU A 173 15.77 -11.02 14.70
C GLU A 173 14.63 -10.53 13.81
N LEU A 174 13.97 -9.47 14.25
CA LEU A 174 12.71 -9.00 13.71
C LEU A 174 12.77 -7.53 13.35
N VAL A 175 11.83 -7.12 12.49
CA VAL A 175 11.54 -5.74 12.15
C VAL A 175 10.03 -5.51 12.17
N SER A 176 9.62 -4.31 12.58
CA SER A 176 8.21 -3.95 12.72
C SER A 176 7.80 -2.82 11.79
N GLU A 177 6.55 -2.86 11.34
CA GLU A 177 5.90 -1.84 10.53
C GLU A 177 4.63 -1.36 11.25
N LEU A 178 4.61 -0.08 11.64
CA LEU A 178 3.50 0.55 12.33
C LEU A 178 2.48 1.09 11.32
N GLY A 179 1.25 0.59 11.39
CA GLY A 179 0.09 1.13 10.69
C GLY A 179 -0.76 1.98 11.63
N ILE A 180 -1.18 3.16 11.18
CA ILE A 180 -2.11 4.04 11.89
C ILE A 180 -3.45 4.05 11.14
N PHE A 181 -4.54 3.72 11.82
CA PHE A 181 -5.87 3.77 11.22
C PHE A 181 -6.42 5.20 11.27
N GLY A 182 -6.97 5.66 10.15
CA GLY A 182 -7.71 6.91 10.04
C GLY A 182 -9.15 6.64 9.60
N VAL A 183 -10.09 7.45 10.10
CA VAL A 183 -11.49 7.45 9.66
C VAL A 183 -11.82 8.83 9.12
N ILE A 184 -12.21 8.87 7.84
CA ILE A 184 -12.76 10.04 7.18
C ILE A 184 -14.19 9.74 6.70
N ILE A 185 -15.13 10.64 7.01
CA ILE A 185 -16.51 10.60 6.51
C ILE A 185 -16.84 11.99 6.01
N GLY A 186 -17.27 12.09 4.75
CA GLY A 186 -17.60 13.36 4.12
C GLY A 186 -18.01 13.18 2.67
N ASP A 187 -18.30 14.31 2.02
CA ASP A 187 -18.55 14.42 0.58
C ASP A 187 -17.43 15.23 -0.10
N ASP A 188 -17.66 15.69 -1.33
CA ASP A 188 -16.71 16.49 -2.11
C ASP A 188 -16.46 17.90 -1.54
N LYS A 189 -17.29 18.36 -0.60
CA LYS A 189 -17.28 19.73 -0.07
C LYS A 189 -17.04 19.79 1.43
N ASN A 190 -17.53 18.80 2.17
CA ASN A 190 -17.62 18.83 3.62
C ASN A 190 -17.07 17.53 4.22
N ILE A 191 -16.07 17.68 5.10
CA ILE A 191 -15.58 16.61 5.94
C ILE A 191 -16.36 16.66 7.26
N MET A 192 -17.12 15.61 7.54
CA MET A 192 -17.94 15.48 8.77
C MET A 192 -17.16 14.81 9.91
N VAL A 193 -16.34 13.81 9.57
CA VAL A 193 -15.47 13.11 10.52
C VAL A 193 -14.09 13.02 9.92
N ASN A 194 -13.07 13.37 10.71
CA ASN A 194 -11.67 13.14 10.41
C ASN A 194 -10.93 12.88 11.72
N LYS A 195 -10.57 11.61 11.97
CA LYS A 195 -9.90 11.23 13.22
C LYS A 195 -8.98 10.03 13.03
N GLN A 196 -7.95 9.97 13.87
CA GLN A 196 -7.17 8.75 14.08
C GLN A 196 -8.00 7.74 14.90
N ALA A 197 -7.93 6.46 14.55
CA ALA A 197 -8.84 5.41 15.02
C ALA A 197 -8.11 4.13 15.49
N GLY A 198 -6.94 4.29 16.09
CA GLY A 198 -6.10 3.20 16.58
C GLY A 198 -4.91 2.89 15.67
N HIS A 199 -4.25 1.77 15.95
CA HIS A 199 -3.04 1.34 15.27
C HIS A 199 -2.99 -0.18 15.15
N MET A 200 -2.09 -0.67 14.31
CA MET A 200 -1.69 -2.06 14.23
C MET A 200 -0.18 -2.11 13.99
N LEU A 201 0.54 -2.86 14.81
CA LEU A 201 1.93 -3.18 14.54
C LEU A 201 2.00 -4.57 13.89
N ARG A 202 2.76 -4.68 12.81
CA ARG A 202 3.07 -5.96 12.17
C ARG A 202 4.56 -6.19 12.28
N THR A 203 4.94 -7.40 12.65
CA THR A 203 6.34 -7.78 12.85
C THR A 203 6.67 -8.99 11.98
N LYS A 204 7.85 -9.00 11.37
CA LYS A 204 8.36 -10.07 10.50
C LYS A 204 9.83 -10.32 10.77
N LEU A 205 10.39 -11.41 10.22
CA LEU A 205 11.84 -11.62 10.29
C LEU A 205 12.57 -10.48 9.59
N SER A 206 13.71 -10.08 10.13
CA SER A 206 14.57 -9.03 9.55
C SER A 206 15.05 -9.38 8.13
N THR A 207 15.14 -10.68 7.82
CA THR A 207 15.54 -11.22 6.52
C THR A 207 14.41 -11.26 5.50
N ASP A 208 13.15 -11.14 5.92
CA ASP A 208 12.00 -11.30 5.03
C ASP A 208 11.70 -10.01 4.26
N ASN A 209 11.53 -10.13 2.96
CA ASN A 209 11.17 -8.99 2.10
C ASN A 209 9.69 -8.57 2.29
N GLU A 210 8.79 -9.52 2.52
CA GLU A 210 7.34 -9.33 2.65
C GLU A 210 6.87 -9.65 4.08
N GLY A 211 5.75 -9.07 4.52
CA GLY A 211 5.34 -9.08 5.94
C GLY A 211 3.83 -9.22 6.19
N GLY A 212 3.07 -9.68 5.21
CA GLY A 212 1.62 -9.83 5.36
C GLY A 212 1.26 -10.84 6.46
N VAL A 213 0.39 -10.44 7.39
CA VAL A 213 -0.15 -11.36 8.41
C VAL A 213 -1.08 -12.37 7.77
N ALA A 214 -1.98 -11.91 6.88
CA ALA A 214 -2.92 -12.77 6.17
C ALA A 214 -2.24 -13.77 5.21
N SER A 215 -1.02 -13.46 4.75
CA SER A 215 -0.20 -14.38 3.94
C SER A 215 0.71 -15.29 4.78
N GLY A 216 0.62 -15.23 6.12
CA GLY A 216 1.42 -16.06 7.03
C GLY A 216 2.88 -15.63 7.19
N LEU A 217 3.32 -14.57 6.52
CA LEU A 217 4.70 -14.10 6.55
C LEU A 217 5.01 -13.31 7.83
N GLY A 218 4.10 -12.41 8.23
CA GLY A 218 4.22 -11.62 9.45
C GLY A 218 3.40 -12.15 10.63
N ALA A 219 3.55 -11.50 11.78
CA ALA A 219 2.73 -11.66 12.97
C ALA A 219 2.19 -10.30 13.43
N CYS A 220 1.05 -10.32 14.13
CA CYS A 220 0.54 -9.13 14.83
C CYS A 220 1.39 -8.84 16.06
N ASP A 221 1.56 -7.56 16.37
CA ASP A 221 2.38 -7.07 17.48
C ASP A 221 1.75 -5.81 18.10
N SER A 222 2.33 -5.32 19.20
CA SER A 222 1.94 -4.08 19.88
C SER A 222 3.14 -3.17 20.13
N PRO A 223 3.04 -1.85 19.90
CA PRO A 223 4.15 -0.93 20.15
C PRO A 223 4.37 -0.75 21.66
N PHE A 224 5.62 -0.91 22.10
CA PHE A 224 6.07 -0.48 23.42
C PHE A 224 6.73 0.89 23.29
N LEU A 225 6.15 1.92 23.92
CA LEU A 225 6.71 3.27 23.89
C LEU A 225 7.92 3.36 24.81
N ILE A 226 9.07 3.69 24.23
CA ILE A 226 10.31 3.93 24.97
C ILE A 226 10.44 5.44 25.16
N THR A 227 10.59 5.87 26.42
CA THR A 227 10.82 7.26 26.82
C THR A 227 12.29 7.53 27.08
#